data_AF-A0A327J7E4-F1
#
_entry.id   AF-A0A327J7E4-F1
#
_cell.length_a   1.000
_cell.length_b   1.000
_cell.length_c   1.000
_cell.angle_alpha   90.00
_cell.angle_beta   90.00
_cell.angle_gamma   90.00
#
_symmetry.space_group_name_H-M   'P 1'
#
loop_
_entity.id
_entity.type
_entity.pdbx_description
1 polymer ?
#
loop_
_entity_poly.entity_id
_entity_poly.type
_entity_poly.pdbx_seq_one_letter_code
_entity_poly.pdbx_strand_id
1 'polypeptide(L)'
;MSDMNVQNLTQINAPKLRPSKKAEKTKLPEQAPDSFKKADFSVDNAMETLKSTKIQKGKASVPKFGPKELNNLKIILTESPDKWNAVQTLAATPHVKGKTVSQLATKKTDVLNAMVPYAKEPGARVDRGKYTHKDLMLMADNCNAEQLKAAKPLIKTQLSGENVAIMALTPSLEGKLDKAASKVMDMEKAMGKNLHEVVFDGNVYDTNSFVIKASTKNNELNTEMLDKDLNRQAIENMSLYQSGSQVYQIKKVNDLRNNTTSKVRLEIDDQGYPTATHEVRVIKNKAGKVVRKEYTAPSDVKGVFDIVYEDAKGNKTQVSEGHYDKKTGITTVKKNMTSLNGTKTTYSYEDDPKGNRIVDYKITDKNGKVLLDKSSTFEVVDDNHFISTRNNEKYDIKVDKHDINVVDMNNPKRQARISIDNQIKGNKEKIMKSLKAMPGEELFKVAQTTKKLVGNKDVLDSYYDPTSKEIHSGENLFVILHELGHARDYRDVDGSSDEAYADTVDMAIQEDPEVQKVYDKERKAFNKAFPDTQRDHVDYFINKVTHYGGELGGLGETIAESNALLTTPKTHELLAIRSQYLQQYFPETIAKLSEKLSEEIA
;
A
#
# COMPACT_ATOMS: atom_id res chain seq x y z
N MET A 1 -7.99 4.02 23.93
CA MET A 1 -7.69 5.46 24.07
C MET A 1 -8.99 6.25 24.02
N SER A 2 -9.13 7.18 24.96
CA SER A 2 -10.32 7.98 25.28
C SER A 2 -10.29 9.36 24.62
N ASP A 3 -11.49 9.88 24.34
CA ASP A 3 -11.79 11.17 23.70
C ASP A 3 -11.06 12.38 24.30
N MET A 4 -10.44 13.20 23.44
CA MET A 4 -10.07 14.58 23.76
C MET A 4 -10.84 15.56 22.89
N ASN A 5 -11.63 16.35 23.60
CA ASN A 5 -12.56 17.39 23.19
C ASN A 5 -11.78 18.69 22.92
N VAL A 6 -11.90 19.28 21.72
CA VAL A 6 -11.35 20.62 21.43
C VAL A 6 -12.50 21.57 21.12
N GLN A 7 -12.68 22.52 22.03
CA GLN A 7 -13.70 23.56 22.00
C GLN A 7 -13.41 24.68 20.97
N ASN A 8 -14.50 25.27 20.51
CA ASN A 8 -14.64 26.46 19.67
C ASN A 8 -13.71 27.63 19.98
N LEU A 9 -13.27 28.33 18.94
CA LEU A 9 -12.84 29.72 18.98
C LEU A 9 -13.64 30.55 17.96
N THR A 10 -14.51 31.43 18.47
CA THR A 10 -15.14 32.51 17.71
C THR A 10 -14.78 33.86 18.34
N GLN A 11 -14.64 34.86 17.47
CA GLN A 11 -14.81 36.32 17.63
C GLN A 11 -13.54 37.18 17.61
N ILE A 12 -13.49 38.05 16.59
CA ILE A 12 -12.93 39.41 16.67
C ILE A 12 -13.95 40.37 16.03
N ASN A 13 -14.25 41.48 16.71
CA ASN A 13 -15.27 42.48 16.39
C ASN A 13 -14.76 43.64 15.51
N ALA A 14 -15.55 43.97 14.47
CA ALA A 14 -16.02 45.27 13.93
C ALA A 14 -15.10 46.52 13.76
N PRO A 15 -15.46 47.39 12.79
CA PRO A 15 -15.96 48.72 13.20
C PRO A 15 -17.25 49.21 12.48
N LYS A 16 -18.01 50.03 13.23
CA LYS A 16 -19.23 50.76 12.84
C LYS A 16 -18.92 52.09 12.14
N LEU A 17 -19.80 52.53 11.23
CA LEU A 17 -19.92 53.93 10.81
C LEU A 17 -21.36 54.45 11.02
N ARG A 18 -21.46 55.72 11.45
CA ARG A 18 -22.67 56.46 11.88
C ARG A 18 -23.15 57.46 10.79
N PRO A 19 -24.36 58.04 10.90
CA PRO A 19 -25.20 58.52 9.79
C PRO A 19 -25.07 60.02 9.47
N SER A 20 -25.57 60.44 8.29
CA SER A 20 -25.94 61.83 8.00
C SER A 20 -27.26 61.95 7.19
N LYS A 21 -27.82 63.16 7.18
CA LYS A 21 -29.26 63.50 7.12
C LYS A 21 -29.92 63.55 5.71
N LYS A 22 -31.26 63.42 5.77
CA LYS A 22 -32.36 63.55 4.78
C LYS A 22 -32.23 64.60 3.65
N ALA A 23 -32.84 64.28 2.51
CA ALA A 23 -33.70 65.18 1.73
C ALA A 23 -34.91 64.39 1.13
N GLU A 24 -35.96 65.11 0.74
CA GLU A 24 -37.37 64.71 0.72
C GLU A 24 -37.89 63.82 -0.44
N LYS A 25 -39.12 63.34 -0.18
CA LYS A 25 -39.97 62.39 -0.90
C LYS A 25 -40.40 62.83 -2.30
N THR A 26 -40.55 61.85 -3.18
CA THR A 26 -41.63 61.81 -4.16
C THR A 26 -42.37 60.48 -4.00
N LYS A 27 -43.65 60.52 -3.63
CA LYS A 27 -44.51 59.33 -3.50
C LYS A 27 -44.92 58.87 -4.89
N LEU A 28 -44.51 57.65 -5.26
CA LEU A 28 -45.22 56.85 -6.27
C LEU A 28 -46.38 56.11 -5.58
N PRO A 29 -47.50 55.86 -6.27
CA PRO A 29 -48.68 55.24 -5.69
C PRO A 29 -48.39 53.82 -5.19
N GLU A 30 -49.02 53.43 -4.08
CA GLU A 30 -48.98 52.07 -3.54
C GLU A 30 -49.46 51.08 -4.60
N GLN A 31 -48.56 50.20 -5.03
CA GLN A 31 -48.95 48.95 -5.65
C GLN A 31 -49.50 48.03 -4.56
N ALA A 32 -50.67 47.45 -4.81
CA ALA A 32 -51.27 46.45 -3.95
C ALA A 32 -50.25 45.32 -3.67
N PRO A 33 -50.18 44.81 -2.43
CA PRO A 33 -49.32 43.68 -2.12
C PRO A 33 -49.75 42.47 -2.94
N ASP A 34 -48.85 42.02 -3.82
CA ASP A 34 -49.00 40.77 -4.55
C ASP A 34 -49.02 39.63 -3.53
N SER A 35 -50.23 39.14 -3.23
CA SER A 35 -50.47 38.08 -2.26
C SER A 35 -50.46 36.72 -2.95
N PHE A 36 -49.28 36.26 -3.35
CA PHE A 36 -49.11 34.83 -3.63
C PHE A 36 -49.06 34.05 -2.32
N LYS A 37 -50.23 33.68 -1.77
CA LYS A 37 -50.34 32.61 -0.79
C LYS A 37 -49.86 31.30 -1.44
N LYS A 38 -48.75 30.74 -0.96
CA LYS A 38 -48.39 29.34 -1.22
C LYS A 38 -49.53 28.46 -0.70
N ALA A 39 -50.03 27.52 -1.50
CA ALA A 39 -51.02 26.56 -1.04
C ALA A 39 -50.45 25.73 0.14
N ASP A 40 -51.24 25.58 1.21
CA ASP A 40 -50.86 24.75 2.36
C ASP A 40 -50.74 23.27 1.94
N PHE A 41 -49.69 22.59 2.41
CA PHE A 41 -49.46 21.18 2.12
C PHE A 41 -50.53 20.30 2.76
N SER A 42 -51.14 19.39 1.98
CA SER A 42 -52.11 18.38 2.47
C SER A 42 -51.51 16.98 2.42
N VAL A 43 -51.35 16.35 3.61
CA VAL A 43 -50.86 14.97 3.74
C VAL A 43 -51.79 13.98 3.04
N ASP A 44 -53.10 14.16 3.12
CA ASP A 44 -54.05 13.23 2.51
C ASP A 44 -53.96 13.24 0.97
N ASN A 45 -53.85 14.43 0.37
CA ASN A 45 -53.61 14.55 -1.08
C ASN A 45 -52.27 13.94 -1.50
N ALA A 46 -51.23 14.12 -0.67
CA ALA A 46 -49.93 13.48 -0.89
C ALA A 46 -50.02 11.94 -0.82
N MET A 47 -50.78 11.40 0.13
CA MET A 47 -50.98 9.95 0.26
C MET A 47 -51.82 9.37 -0.88
N GLU A 48 -52.83 10.08 -1.40
CA GLU A 48 -53.56 9.67 -2.61
C GLU A 48 -52.66 9.62 -3.85
N THR A 49 -51.78 10.61 -3.99
CA THR A 49 -50.76 10.65 -5.04
C THR A 49 -49.82 9.44 -4.94
N LEU A 50 -49.33 9.11 -3.75
CA LEU A 50 -48.46 7.94 -3.54
C LEU A 50 -49.19 6.61 -3.78
N LYS A 51 -50.43 6.46 -3.31
CA LYS A 51 -51.27 5.26 -3.53
C LYS A 51 -51.56 5.00 -5.01
N SER A 52 -51.77 6.06 -5.78
CA SER A 52 -52.06 5.97 -7.23
C SER A 52 -50.80 5.78 -8.08
N THR A 53 -49.60 5.94 -7.52
CA THR A 53 -48.34 5.74 -8.24
C THR A 53 -48.08 4.27 -8.53
N LYS A 54 -47.91 3.92 -9.80
CA LYS A 54 -47.68 2.55 -10.28
C LYS A 54 -46.32 2.40 -10.98
N ILE A 55 -45.78 1.19 -10.99
CA ILE A 55 -44.58 0.79 -11.76
C ILE A 55 -44.91 -0.39 -12.67
N GLN A 56 -44.16 -0.52 -13.76
CA GLN A 56 -44.26 -1.66 -14.68
C GLN A 56 -43.42 -2.83 -14.16
N LYS A 57 -44.04 -4.00 -14.02
CA LYS A 57 -43.37 -5.27 -13.70
C LYS A 57 -43.74 -6.29 -14.79
N GLY A 58 -42.90 -6.39 -15.82
CA GLY A 58 -43.25 -7.11 -17.04
C GLY A 58 -44.36 -6.38 -17.79
N LYS A 59 -45.46 -7.07 -18.12
CA LYS A 59 -46.65 -6.48 -18.77
C LYS A 59 -47.67 -5.87 -17.78
N ALA A 60 -47.44 -6.01 -16.47
CA ALA A 60 -48.41 -5.61 -15.45
C ALA A 60 -48.02 -4.27 -14.80
N SER A 61 -49.00 -3.39 -14.63
CA SER A 61 -48.88 -2.17 -13.84
C SER A 61 -49.27 -2.46 -12.39
N VAL A 62 -48.30 -2.39 -11.48
CA VAL A 62 -48.48 -2.72 -10.05
C VAL A 62 -48.26 -1.48 -9.18
N PRO A 63 -48.91 -1.38 -8.00
CA PRO A 63 -48.65 -0.30 -7.05
C PRO A 63 -47.17 -0.23 -6.68
N LYS A 64 -46.61 0.98 -6.64
CA LYS A 64 -45.19 1.21 -6.29
C LYS A 64 -44.90 1.04 -4.80
N PHE A 65 -45.90 1.33 -3.97
CA PHE A 65 -45.79 1.34 -2.52
C PHE A 65 -46.72 0.29 -1.92
N GLY A 66 -46.19 -0.51 -0.99
CA GLY A 66 -47.00 -1.38 -0.16
C GLY A 66 -47.60 -0.63 1.03
N PRO A 67 -48.48 -1.29 1.81
CA PRO A 67 -49.11 -0.68 2.99
C PRO A 67 -48.10 -0.17 4.02
N LYS A 68 -46.98 -0.89 4.21
CA LYS A 68 -45.92 -0.52 5.16
C LYS A 68 -45.22 0.78 4.73
N GLU A 69 -44.84 0.90 3.46
CA GLU A 69 -44.19 2.11 2.96
C GLU A 69 -45.13 3.33 3.03
N LEU A 70 -46.41 3.14 2.70
CA LEU A 70 -47.42 4.21 2.77
C LEU A 70 -47.63 4.69 4.21
N ASN A 71 -47.75 3.79 5.17
CA ASN A 71 -47.89 4.16 6.59
C ASN A 71 -46.67 4.95 7.09
N ASN A 72 -45.46 4.49 6.75
CA ASN A 72 -44.24 5.20 7.12
C ASN A 72 -44.18 6.60 6.49
N LEU A 73 -44.49 6.73 5.20
CA LEU A 73 -44.49 8.03 4.52
C LEU A 73 -45.54 8.99 5.06
N LYS A 74 -46.71 8.48 5.49
CA LYS A 74 -47.74 9.30 6.14
C LYS A 74 -47.19 9.93 7.42
N ILE A 75 -46.58 9.14 8.30
CA ILE A 75 -45.98 9.62 9.56
C ILE A 75 -44.93 10.70 9.26
N ILE A 76 -43.98 10.40 8.38
CA ILE A 76 -42.88 11.31 8.03
C ILE A 76 -43.39 12.63 7.46
N LEU A 77 -44.38 12.61 6.57
CA LEU A 77 -44.89 13.82 5.92
C LEU A 77 -45.81 14.63 6.84
N THR A 78 -46.44 14.00 7.83
CA THR A 78 -47.15 14.72 8.90
C THR A 78 -46.15 15.48 9.78
N GLU A 79 -45.03 14.86 10.16
CA GLU A 79 -43.99 15.49 10.99
C GLU A 79 -43.10 16.48 10.22
N SER A 80 -42.89 16.25 8.93
CA SER A 80 -42.00 17.05 8.07
C SER A 80 -42.60 17.26 6.67
N PRO A 81 -43.61 18.15 6.54
CA PRO A 81 -44.23 18.53 5.26
C PRO A 81 -43.26 18.96 4.15
N ASP A 82 -42.16 19.60 4.54
CA ASP A 82 -41.11 20.12 3.67
C ASP A 82 -40.40 19.01 2.85
N LYS A 83 -40.48 17.75 3.28
CA LYS A 83 -39.95 16.58 2.55
C LYS A 83 -40.78 16.20 1.32
N TRP A 84 -42.01 16.71 1.18
CA TRP A 84 -42.93 16.27 0.14
C TRP A 84 -42.37 16.38 -1.26
N ASN A 85 -41.74 17.51 -1.61
CA ASN A 85 -41.25 17.73 -2.97
C ASN A 85 -40.22 16.66 -3.39
N ALA A 86 -39.31 16.29 -2.49
CA ALA A 86 -38.35 15.22 -2.74
C ALA A 86 -39.04 13.86 -2.80
N VAL A 87 -39.93 13.54 -1.86
CA VAL A 87 -40.69 12.28 -1.84
C VAL A 87 -41.50 12.10 -3.12
N GLN A 88 -42.23 13.13 -3.55
CA GLN A 88 -43.03 13.14 -4.78
C GLN A 88 -42.14 12.94 -6.00
N THR A 89 -41.00 13.63 -6.07
CA THR A 89 -40.04 13.49 -7.18
C THR A 89 -39.48 12.07 -7.27
N LEU A 90 -39.09 11.47 -6.14
CA LEU A 90 -38.57 10.10 -6.10
C LEU A 90 -39.67 9.06 -6.38
N ALA A 91 -40.89 9.31 -5.92
CA ALA A 91 -42.07 8.49 -6.21
C ALA A 91 -42.40 8.49 -7.71
N ALA A 92 -42.30 9.64 -8.38
CA ALA A 92 -42.51 9.75 -9.82
C ALA A 92 -41.38 9.12 -10.67
N THR A 93 -40.21 8.87 -10.09
CA THR A 93 -39.05 8.31 -10.81
C THR A 93 -39.23 6.79 -11.02
N PRO A 94 -39.38 6.28 -12.26
CA PRO A 94 -39.84 4.89 -12.50
C PRO A 94 -38.98 3.80 -11.87
N HIS A 95 -37.65 3.93 -11.96
CA HIS A 95 -36.70 2.91 -11.49
C HIS A 95 -36.40 2.97 -9.99
N VAL A 96 -36.82 4.04 -9.29
CA VAL A 96 -36.66 4.14 -7.83
C VAL A 96 -37.77 3.31 -7.17
N LYS A 97 -37.42 2.36 -6.30
CA LYS A 97 -38.41 1.50 -5.64
C LYS A 97 -39.12 2.22 -4.50
N GLY A 98 -40.39 1.89 -4.21
CA GLY A 98 -41.15 2.49 -3.11
C GLY A 98 -40.47 2.36 -1.75
N LYS A 99 -39.85 1.20 -1.47
CA LYS A 99 -39.00 0.98 -0.29
C LYS A 99 -37.86 2.00 -0.19
N THR A 100 -37.15 2.26 -1.30
CA THR A 100 -36.06 3.26 -1.35
C THR A 100 -36.56 4.66 -1.04
N VAL A 101 -37.71 5.06 -1.61
CA VAL A 101 -38.33 6.37 -1.33
C VAL A 101 -38.67 6.50 0.16
N SER A 102 -39.33 5.48 0.72
CA SER A 102 -39.71 5.45 2.14
C SER A 102 -38.50 5.55 3.07
N GLN A 103 -37.40 4.86 2.77
CA GLN A 103 -36.18 4.88 3.59
C GLN A 103 -35.35 6.16 3.40
N LEU A 104 -35.28 6.73 2.19
CA LEU A 104 -34.67 8.06 2.01
C LEU A 104 -35.44 9.14 2.78
N ALA A 105 -36.77 9.02 2.85
CA ALA A 105 -37.61 9.98 3.56
C ALA A 105 -37.34 10.04 5.07
N THR A 106 -36.76 9.00 5.67
CA THR A 106 -36.38 9.00 7.09
C THR A 106 -35.14 9.86 7.36
N LYS A 107 -34.37 10.24 6.34
CA LYS A 107 -33.18 11.08 6.47
C LYS A 107 -33.57 12.53 6.77
N LYS A 108 -32.60 13.35 7.19
CA LYS A 108 -32.78 14.80 7.34
C LYS A 108 -33.23 15.40 6.01
N THR A 109 -34.09 16.44 6.05
CA THR A 109 -34.71 16.99 4.83
C THR A 109 -33.68 17.48 3.81
N ASP A 110 -32.61 18.12 4.27
CA ASP A 110 -31.51 18.60 3.44
C ASP A 110 -30.75 17.45 2.75
N VAL A 111 -30.47 16.35 3.46
CA VAL A 111 -29.86 15.13 2.91
C VAL A 111 -30.79 14.47 1.89
N LEU A 112 -32.08 14.29 2.23
CA LEU A 112 -33.08 13.76 1.31
C LEU A 112 -33.13 14.58 0.01
N ASN A 113 -33.16 15.92 0.13
CA ASN A 113 -33.17 16.82 -1.02
C ASN A 113 -31.89 16.68 -1.86
N ALA A 114 -30.73 16.56 -1.22
CA ALA A 114 -29.44 16.36 -1.89
C ALA A 114 -29.32 15.00 -2.58
N MET A 115 -30.05 13.97 -2.13
CA MET A 115 -30.07 12.64 -2.74
C MET A 115 -30.94 12.51 -4.00
N VAL A 116 -31.87 13.45 -4.23
CA VAL A 116 -32.78 13.41 -5.39
C VAL A 116 -32.04 13.29 -6.73
N PRO A 117 -30.99 14.10 -7.03
CA PRO A 117 -30.23 13.97 -8.27
C PRO A 117 -29.61 12.58 -8.48
N TYR A 118 -29.06 11.98 -7.41
CA TYR A 118 -28.44 10.65 -7.46
C TYR A 118 -29.45 9.57 -7.78
N ALA A 119 -30.58 9.56 -7.07
CA ALA A 119 -31.63 8.55 -7.27
C ALA A 119 -32.30 8.66 -8.65
N LYS A 120 -32.34 9.87 -9.22
CA LYS A 120 -32.92 10.13 -10.55
C LYS A 120 -32.02 9.71 -11.71
N GLU A 121 -30.71 9.63 -11.51
CA GLU A 121 -29.79 9.39 -12.62
C GLU A 121 -30.08 8.01 -13.24
N PRO A 122 -30.41 7.95 -14.54
CA PRO A 122 -30.67 6.69 -15.21
C PRO A 122 -29.37 5.91 -15.40
N GLY A 123 -29.45 4.58 -15.35
CA GLY A 123 -28.35 3.69 -15.70
C GLY A 123 -28.29 3.46 -17.22
N ALA A 124 -27.44 2.52 -17.64
CA ALA A 124 -27.30 2.12 -19.05
C ALA A 124 -28.60 1.57 -19.68
N ARG A 125 -29.56 1.15 -18.85
CA ARG A 125 -30.94 0.88 -19.27
C ARG A 125 -31.87 1.83 -18.54
N VAL A 126 -32.77 2.48 -19.28
CA VAL A 126 -33.66 3.54 -18.78
C VAL A 126 -34.62 3.04 -17.68
N ASP A 127 -34.86 1.73 -17.60
CA ASP A 127 -35.67 1.08 -16.56
C ASP A 127 -34.91 0.84 -15.25
N ARG A 128 -33.61 1.16 -15.19
CA ARG A 128 -32.75 1.01 -14.01
C ARG A 128 -32.09 2.35 -13.66
N GLY A 129 -31.97 2.60 -12.36
CA GLY A 129 -31.15 3.70 -11.87
C GLY A 129 -29.67 3.38 -12.00
N LYS A 130 -28.84 4.41 -12.12
CA LYS A 130 -27.37 4.27 -12.07
C LYS A 130 -26.95 3.65 -10.74
N TYR A 131 -27.49 4.16 -9.64
CA TYR A 131 -27.17 3.71 -8.29
C TYR A 131 -28.26 2.77 -7.76
N THR A 132 -27.82 1.70 -7.11
CA THR A 132 -28.71 0.73 -6.47
C THR A 132 -29.30 1.29 -5.18
N HIS A 133 -30.27 0.57 -4.60
CA HIS A 133 -30.78 0.92 -3.26
C HIS A 133 -29.66 0.97 -2.22
N LYS A 134 -28.70 0.02 -2.26
CA LYS A 134 -27.58 -0.05 -1.31
C LYS A 134 -26.69 1.19 -1.45
N ASP A 135 -26.36 1.56 -2.68
CA ASP A 135 -25.55 2.75 -2.97
C ASP A 135 -26.20 4.04 -2.46
N LEU A 136 -27.49 4.21 -2.71
CA LEU A 136 -28.23 5.39 -2.27
C LEU A 136 -28.33 5.49 -0.75
N MET A 137 -28.48 4.36 -0.04
CA MET A 137 -28.44 4.35 1.42
C MET A 137 -27.04 4.64 1.94
N LEU A 138 -26.01 4.02 1.37
CA LEU A 138 -24.61 4.26 1.72
C LEU A 138 -24.26 5.75 1.64
N MET A 139 -24.58 6.42 0.53
CA MET A 139 -24.37 7.86 0.38
C MET A 139 -25.17 8.67 1.40
N ALA A 140 -26.46 8.36 1.58
CA ALA A 140 -27.33 9.12 2.48
C ALA A 140 -27.03 8.91 3.98
N ASP A 141 -26.39 7.79 4.34
CA ASP A 141 -26.03 7.44 5.70
C ASP A 141 -24.68 8.05 6.12
N ASN A 142 -23.74 8.18 5.18
CA ASN A 142 -22.39 8.63 5.49
C ASN A 142 -22.13 10.09 5.13
N CYS A 143 -22.79 10.63 4.10
CA CYS A 143 -22.53 12.00 3.64
C CYS A 143 -23.59 12.98 4.16
N ASN A 144 -23.14 14.17 4.55
CA ASN A 144 -24.03 15.30 4.83
C ASN A 144 -24.53 15.97 3.54
N ALA A 145 -25.50 16.88 3.66
CA ALA A 145 -26.12 17.52 2.50
C ALA A 145 -25.15 18.40 1.68
N GLU A 146 -24.14 18.99 2.30
CA GLU A 146 -23.13 19.82 1.61
C GLU A 146 -22.18 18.95 0.80
N GLN A 147 -21.68 17.86 1.38
CA GLN A 147 -20.86 16.85 0.70
C GLN A 147 -21.59 16.26 -0.51
N LEU A 148 -22.86 15.88 -0.35
CA LEU A 148 -23.69 15.38 -1.45
C LEU A 148 -23.94 16.43 -2.53
N LYS A 149 -24.09 17.71 -2.18
CA LYS A 149 -24.23 18.77 -3.19
C LYS A 149 -22.92 18.99 -3.96
N ALA A 150 -21.78 18.99 -3.26
CA ALA A 150 -20.47 19.15 -3.84
C ALA A 150 -20.09 17.98 -4.77
N ALA A 151 -20.50 16.75 -4.43
CA ALA A 151 -20.24 15.53 -5.20
C ALA A 151 -21.16 15.33 -6.41
N LYS A 152 -22.16 16.20 -6.61
CA LYS A 152 -23.10 16.14 -7.74
C LYS A 152 -22.44 15.99 -9.13
N PRO A 153 -21.29 16.61 -9.43
CA PRO A 153 -20.59 16.43 -10.70
C PRO A 153 -20.22 14.96 -11.00
N LEU A 154 -19.93 14.17 -9.95
CA LEU A 154 -19.58 12.75 -10.08
C LEU A 154 -20.76 11.88 -10.53
N ILE A 155 -22.00 12.38 -10.48
CA ILE A 155 -23.16 11.66 -11.01
C ILE A 155 -22.99 11.36 -12.51
N LYS A 156 -22.25 12.20 -13.24
CA LYS A 156 -22.06 12.08 -14.69
C LYS A 156 -20.95 11.12 -15.12
N THR A 157 -20.19 10.56 -14.19
CA THR A 157 -19.17 9.54 -14.44
C THR A 157 -19.79 8.14 -14.42
N GLN A 158 -18.99 7.09 -14.56
CA GLN A 158 -19.35 5.68 -14.38
C GLN A 158 -18.93 5.13 -13.02
N LEU A 159 -18.47 6.00 -12.10
CA LEU A 159 -18.12 5.61 -10.73
C LEU A 159 -19.30 4.94 -10.01
N SER A 160 -18.98 3.95 -9.17
CA SER A 160 -19.93 3.31 -8.26
C SER A 160 -20.42 4.29 -7.18
N GLY A 161 -21.56 4.00 -6.55
CA GLY A 161 -22.07 4.85 -5.47
C GLY A 161 -21.17 4.88 -4.24
N GLU A 162 -20.47 3.78 -3.98
CA GLU A 162 -19.43 3.71 -2.94
C GLU A 162 -18.28 4.66 -3.23
N ASN A 163 -17.77 4.65 -4.47
CA ASN A 163 -16.62 5.47 -4.82
C ASN A 163 -16.99 6.98 -4.84
N VAL A 164 -18.23 7.31 -5.23
CA VAL A 164 -18.78 8.66 -5.07
C VAL A 164 -18.87 9.08 -3.60
N ALA A 165 -19.34 8.20 -2.71
CA ALA A 165 -19.41 8.48 -1.29
C ALA A 165 -18.01 8.71 -0.68
N ILE A 166 -17.05 7.85 -0.99
CA ILE A 166 -15.66 7.98 -0.54
C ILE A 166 -15.06 9.31 -1.00
N MET A 167 -15.22 9.66 -2.28
CA MET A 167 -14.73 10.94 -2.79
C MET A 167 -15.40 12.14 -2.11
N ALA A 168 -16.70 12.08 -1.84
CA ALA A 168 -17.44 13.14 -1.15
C ALA A 168 -16.97 13.35 0.30
N LEU A 169 -16.48 12.28 0.94
CA LEU A 169 -15.99 12.29 2.32
C LEU A 169 -14.51 12.67 2.43
N THR A 170 -13.77 12.68 1.32
CA THR A 170 -12.32 12.89 1.31
C THR A 170 -11.97 14.38 1.44
N PRO A 171 -11.39 14.85 2.57
CA PRO A 171 -11.16 16.29 2.80
C PRO A 171 -10.23 16.93 1.77
N SER A 172 -9.23 16.19 1.28
CA SER A 172 -8.27 16.70 0.27
C SER A 172 -8.90 16.99 -1.10
N LEU A 173 -10.13 16.51 -1.34
CA LEU A 173 -10.94 16.78 -2.53
C LEU A 173 -11.95 17.92 -2.35
N GLU A 174 -12.05 18.54 -1.17
CA GLU A 174 -12.94 19.68 -0.95
C GLU A 174 -12.65 20.80 -1.96
N GLY A 175 -13.70 21.30 -2.62
CA GLY A 175 -13.59 22.29 -3.69
C GLY A 175 -12.99 21.79 -5.01
N LYS A 176 -12.71 20.48 -5.16
CA LYS A 176 -12.05 19.91 -6.36
C LYS A 176 -12.87 18.83 -7.07
N LEU A 177 -14.07 18.51 -6.59
CA LEU A 177 -14.88 17.40 -7.13
C LEU A 177 -15.30 17.60 -8.60
N ASP A 178 -15.46 18.84 -9.08
CA ASP A 178 -15.65 19.14 -10.50
C ASP A 178 -14.43 18.73 -11.35
N LYS A 179 -13.23 19.07 -10.87
CA LYS A 179 -11.97 18.72 -11.54
C LYS A 179 -11.75 17.20 -11.50
N ALA A 180 -12.05 16.55 -10.36
CA ALA A 180 -11.97 15.11 -10.23
C ALA A 180 -12.93 14.39 -11.18
N ALA A 181 -14.20 14.83 -11.25
CA ALA A 181 -15.18 14.32 -12.20
C ALA A 181 -14.69 14.45 -13.65
N SER A 182 -14.09 15.59 -14.00
CA SER A 182 -13.52 15.83 -15.33
C SER A 182 -12.40 14.84 -15.65
N LYS A 183 -11.50 14.56 -14.69
CA LYS A 183 -10.42 13.57 -14.87
C LYS A 183 -10.95 12.15 -15.06
N VAL A 184 -11.98 11.77 -14.31
CA VAL A 184 -12.62 10.47 -14.48
C VAL A 184 -13.29 10.38 -15.86
N MET A 185 -14.01 11.41 -16.29
CA MET A 185 -14.62 11.44 -17.64
C MET A 185 -13.57 11.40 -18.75
N ASP A 186 -12.42 12.05 -18.58
CA ASP A 186 -11.29 11.97 -19.53
C ASP A 186 -10.82 10.51 -19.69
N MET A 187 -10.67 9.79 -18.57
CA MET A 187 -10.31 8.37 -18.56
C MET A 187 -11.39 7.50 -19.22
N GLU A 188 -12.66 7.69 -18.87
CA GLU A 188 -13.77 6.95 -19.48
C GLU A 188 -13.84 7.16 -20.99
N LYS A 189 -13.62 8.39 -21.45
CA LYS A 189 -13.59 8.73 -22.87
C LYS A 189 -12.41 8.05 -23.58
N ALA A 190 -11.25 7.98 -22.94
CA ALA A 190 -10.07 7.31 -23.49
C ALA A 190 -10.31 5.79 -23.66
N MET A 191 -11.02 5.16 -22.72
CA MET A 191 -11.33 3.72 -22.77
C MET A 191 -12.52 3.39 -23.69
N GLY A 192 -13.45 4.34 -23.85
CA GLY A 192 -14.61 4.21 -24.72
C GLY A 192 -15.49 3.00 -24.35
N LYS A 193 -15.98 2.29 -25.37
CA LYS A 193 -16.91 1.15 -25.18
C LYS A 193 -16.28 -0.07 -24.49
N ASN A 194 -14.94 -0.10 -24.41
CA ASN A 194 -14.20 -1.19 -23.78
C ASN A 194 -14.08 -1.04 -22.28
N LEU A 195 -14.43 0.12 -21.71
CA LEU A 195 -14.46 0.32 -20.26
C LEU A 195 -15.36 -0.74 -19.60
N HIS A 196 -14.81 -1.39 -18.59
CA HIS A 196 -15.56 -2.27 -17.70
C HIS A 196 -15.89 -1.54 -16.40
N GLU A 197 -14.87 -0.95 -15.77
CA GLU A 197 -14.98 -0.25 -14.49
C GLU A 197 -13.99 0.91 -14.43
N VAL A 198 -14.35 1.97 -13.73
CA VAL A 198 -13.45 3.07 -13.35
C VAL A 198 -13.56 3.33 -11.86
N VAL A 199 -12.41 3.54 -11.22
CA VAL A 199 -12.27 3.80 -9.79
C VAL A 199 -11.36 5.02 -9.58
N PHE A 200 -11.70 5.85 -8.62
CA PHE A 200 -10.89 6.96 -8.12
C PHE A 200 -10.58 6.71 -6.64
N ASP A 201 -9.30 6.58 -6.29
CA ASP A 201 -8.85 6.32 -4.92
C ASP A 201 -7.76 7.28 -4.47
N GLY A 202 -7.52 7.34 -3.17
CA GLY A 202 -6.28 7.91 -2.63
C GLY A 202 -5.07 7.05 -3.00
N ASN A 203 -3.90 7.66 -3.15
CA ASN A 203 -2.66 6.93 -3.35
C ASN A 203 -2.16 6.38 -2.00
N VAL A 204 -1.88 5.08 -1.94
CA VAL A 204 -1.43 4.40 -0.70
C VAL A 204 -0.03 4.81 -0.25
N TYR A 205 0.78 5.40 -1.13
CA TYR A 205 2.14 5.84 -0.86
C TYR A 205 2.26 7.33 -0.52
N ASP A 206 1.22 8.11 -0.81
CA ASP A 206 1.14 9.54 -0.50
C ASP A 206 -0.33 9.94 -0.34
N THR A 207 -0.72 10.21 0.91
CA THR A 207 -2.10 10.50 1.33
C THR A 207 -2.69 11.77 0.73
N ASN A 208 -1.87 12.61 0.10
CA ASN A 208 -2.32 13.80 -0.60
C ASN A 208 -2.44 13.60 -2.12
N SER A 209 -2.04 12.46 -2.68
CA SER A 209 -2.20 12.14 -4.09
C SER A 209 -3.31 11.12 -4.31
N PHE A 210 -3.69 10.98 -5.59
CA PHE A 210 -4.83 10.16 -5.99
C PHE A 210 -4.46 9.29 -7.19
N VAL A 211 -5.24 8.25 -7.41
CA VAL A 211 -5.14 7.36 -8.57
C VAL A 211 -6.50 7.20 -9.24
N ILE A 212 -6.52 7.23 -10.57
CA ILE A 212 -7.68 6.83 -11.36
C ILE A 212 -7.32 5.53 -12.06
N LYS A 213 -8.06 4.47 -11.79
CA LYS A 213 -7.87 3.14 -12.37
C LYS A 213 -9.04 2.82 -13.28
N ALA A 214 -8.79 2.39 -14.50
CA ALA A 214 -9.81 1.94 -15.44
C ALA A 214 -9.46 0.55 -15.96
N SER A 215 -10.34 -0.42 -15.66
CA SER A 215 -10.24 -1.77 -16.20
C SER A 215 -11.05 -1.87 -17.49
N THR A 216 -10.54 -2.62 -18.47
CA THR A 216 -11.22 -2.86 -19.74
C THR A 216 -11.72 -4.29 -19.83
N LYS A 217 -12.69 -4.53 -20.73
CA LYS A 217 -13.22 -5.87 -21.04
C LYS A 217 -12.18 -6.83 -21.62
N ASN A 218 -11.01 -6.32 -22.02
CA ASN A 218 -9.91 -7.10 -22.60
C ASN A 218 -8.78 -7.37 -21.58
N ASN A 219 -9.06 -7.27 -20.28
CA ASN A 219 -8.09 -7.47 -19.21
C ASN A 219 -6.89 -6.49 -19.26
N GLU A 220 -7.15 -5.24 -19.66
CA GLU A 220 -6.18 -4.15 -19.54
C GLU A 220 -6.54 -3.28 -18.34
N LEU A 221 -5.51 -2.74 -17.69
CA LEU A 221 -5.67 -1.76 -16.61
C LEU A 221 -4.90 -0.49 -16.97
N ASN A 222 -5.61 0.63 -16.97
CA ASN A 222 -5.04 1.96 -17.18
C ASN A 222 -5.08 2.71 -15.86
N THR A 223 -3.93 3.21 -15.42
CA THR A 223 -3.81 3.94 -14.17
C THR A 223 -3.23 5.32 -14.43
N GLU A 224 -3.91 6.37 -13.95
CA GLU A 224 -3.37 7.72 -13.87
C GLU A 224 -3.07 8.09 -12.43
N MET A 225 -1.82 8.44 -12.15
CA MET A 225 -1.41 9.01 -10.86
C MET A 225 -1.58 10.52 -10.90
N LEU A 226 -2.21 11.09 -9.88
CA LEU A 226 -2.53 12.51 -9.78
C LEU A 226 -1.94 13.11 -8.50
N ASP A 227 -1.46 14.35 -8.58
CA ASP A 227 -1.04 15.11 -7.39
C ASP A 227 -2.23 15.64 -6.56
N LYS A 228 -1.94 16.31 -5.45
CA LYS A 228 -2.94 16.94 -4.58
C LYS A 228 -3.85 17.96 -5.27
N ASP A 229 -3.40 18.51 -6.39
CA ASP A 229 -4.13 19.48 -7.19
C ASP A 229 -4.77 18.81 -8.42
N LEU A 230 -4.76 17.47 -8.50
CA LEU A 230 -5.30 16.65 -9.59
C LEU A 230 -4.57 16.86 -10.93
N ASN A 231 -3.29 17.23 -10.89
CA ASN A 231 -2.44 17.24 -12.07
C ASN A 231 -1.82 15.87 -12.28
N ARG A 232 -1.76 15.44 -13.53
CA ARG A 232 -1.25 14.12 -13.91
C ARG A 232 0.26 14.04 -13.65
N GLN A 233 0.66 13.07 -12.84
CA GLN A 233 2.04 12.77 -12.47
C GLN A 233 2.62 11.60 -13.27
N ALA A 234 1.82 10.56 -13.51
CA ALA A 234 2.23 9.40 -14.30
C ALA A 234 1.04 8.71 -14.97
N ILE A 235 1.33 7.96 -16.02
CA ILE A 235 0.37 7.08 -16.71
C ILE A 235 0.96 5.68 -16.76
N GLU A 236 0.20 4.69 -16.33
CA GLU A 236 0.55 3.28 -16.40
C GLU A 236 -0.50 2.53 -17.23
N ASN A 237 -0.02 1.65 -18.10
CA ASN A 237 -0.86 0.73 -18.87
C ASN A 237 -0.36 -0.69 -18.61
N MET A 238 -1.23 -1.53 -18.07
CA MET A 238 -0.99 -2.95 -17.88
C MET A 238 -1.81 -3.74 -18.90
N SER A 239 -1.16 -4.70 -19.54
CA SER A 239 -1.82 -5.69 -20.38
C SER A 239 -1.40 -7.10 -19.96
N LEU A 240 -2.36 -8.01 -19.92
CA LEU A 240 -2.14 -9.44 -19.68
C LEU A 240 -1.87 -10.18 -21.00
N TYR A 241 -0.93 -11.11 -20.99
CA TYR A 241 -0.57 -11.94 -22.14
C TYR A 241 -0.51 -13.40 -21.72
N GLN A 242 -0.82 -14.28 -22.66
CA GLN A 242 -0.67 -15.72 -22.52
C GLN A 242 0.18 -16.24 -23.68
N SER A 243 1.22 -17.01 -23.35
CA SER A 243 2.10 -17.68 -24.30
C SER A 243 2.24 -19.14 -23.89
N GLY A 244 1.52 -20.03 -24.57
CA GLY A 244 1.40 -21.43 -24.13
C GLY A 244 0.69 -21.54 -22.78
N SER A 245 1.32 -22.22 -21.81
CA SER A 245 0.84 -22.31 -20.43
C SER A 245 1.23 -21.10 -19.57
N GLN A 246 2.18 -20.27 -20.03
CA GLN A 246 2.69 -19.16 -19.21
C GLN A 246 1.84 -17.91 -19.39
N VAL A 247 1.45 -17.31 -18.27
CA VAL A 247 0.76 -16.02 -18.22
C VAL A 247 1.72 -14.97 -17.70
N TYR A 248 1.76 -13.80 -18.35
CA TYR A 248 2.59 -12.69 -17.91
C TYR A 248 1.91 -11.35 -18.15
N GLN A 249 2.28 -10.37 -17.34
CA GLN A 249 1.81 -9.00 -17.43
C GLN A 249 2.92 -8.12 -17.98
N ILE A 250 2.57 -7.12 -18.79
CA ILE A 250 3.47 -6.03 -19.14
C ILE A 250 2.87 -4.74 -18.62
N LYS A 251 3.58 -4.07 -17.70
CA LYS A 251 3.30 -2.71 -17.26
C LYS A 251 4.17 -1.73 -18.04
N LYS A 252 3.58 -0.72 -18.67
CA LYS A 252 4.27 0.38 -19.35
C LYS A 252 3.93 1.68 -18.64
N VAL A 253 4.96 2.41 -18.22
CA VAL A 253 4.79 3.64 -17.44
C VAL A 253 5.43 4.82 -18.14
N ASN A 254 4.75 5.96 -18.07
CA ASN A 254 5.29 7.27 -18.39
C ASN A 254 5.20 8.15 -17.14
N ASP A 255 6.31 8.32 -16.42
CA ASP A 255 6.44 9.20 -15.27
C ASP A 255 6.79 10.63 -15.75
N LEU A 256 5.78 11.50 -15.70
CA LEU A 256 5.87 12.88 -16.16
C LEU A 256 6.65 13.76 -15.18
N ARG A 257 6.73 13.38 -13.90
CA ARG A 257 7.47 14.14 -12.87
C ARG A 257 8.97 14.10 -13.12
N ASN A 258 9.46 12.92 -13.54
CA ASN A 258 10.88 12.60 -13.64
C ASN A 258 11.34 12.39 -15.10
N ASN A 259 10.47 12.69 -16.08
CA ASN A 259 10.68 12.46 -17.51
C ASN A 259 11.28 11.07 -17.81
N THR A 260 10.66 10.05 -17.23
CA THR A 260 11.14 8.67 -17.27
C THR A 260 10.05 7.77 -17.82
N THR A 261 10.41 6.89 -18.75
CA THR A 261 9.51 5.82 -19.21
C THR A 261 10.05 4.48 -18.75
N SER A 262 9.18 3.59 -18.29
CA SER A 262 9.57 2.24 -17.91
C SER A 262 8.66 1.18 -18.53
N LYS A 263 9.20 -0.03 -18.64
CA LYS A 263 8.49 -1.23 -19.05
C LYS A 263 8.91 -2.37 -18.14
N VAL A 264 7.95 -2.96 -17.45
CA VAL A 264 8.18 -4.09 -16.54
C VAL A 264 7.40 -5.31 -17.05
N ARG A 265 8.07 -6.45 -17.09
CA ARG A 265 7.44 -7.77 -17.31
C ARG A 265 7.31 -8.45 -15.96
N LEU A 266 6.10 -8.91 -15.65
CA LEU A 266 5.83 -9.74 -14.48
C LEU A 266 5.32 -11.10 -14.95
N GLU A 267 5.93 -12.18 -14.46
CA GLU A 267 5.43 -13.53 -14.70
C GLU A 267 4.46 -13.92 -13.59
N ILE A 268 3.36 -14.56 -13.96
CA ILE A 268 2.36 -15.01 -13.00
C ILE A 268 2.70 -16.46 -12.65
N ASP A 269 2.88 -16.74 -11.36
CA ASP A 269 3.09 -18.10 -10.86
C ASP A 269 1.80 -18.94 -10.86
N ASP A 270 1.92 -20.21 -10.46
CA ASP A 270 0.79 -21.16 -10.45
C ASP A 270 -0.30 -20.76 -9.44
N GLN A 271 0.02 -19.90 -8.48
CA GLN A 271 -0.87 -19.36 -7.46
C GLN A 271 -1.50 -18.02 -7.89
N GLY A 272 -1.09 -17.47 -9.04
CA GLY A 272 -1.62 -16.22 -9.57
C GLY A 272 -0.87 -14.96 -9.14
N TYR A 273 0.27 -15.08 -8.45
CA TYR A 273 1.05 -13.93 -7.99
C TYR A 273 2.02 -13.43 -9.08
N PRO A 274 1.98 -12.13 -9.42
CA PRO A 274 2.87 -11.56 -10.42
C PRO A 274 4.24 -11.22 -9.80
N THR A 275 5.31 -11.78 -10.38
CA THR A 275 6.70 -11.51 -9.99
C THR A 275 7.44 -10.79 -11.10
N ALA A 276 8.08 -9.66 -10.79
CA ALA A 276 8.86 -8.91 -11.77
C ALA A 276 10.09 -9.72 -12.22
N THR A 277 10.24 -9.93 -13.52
CA THR A 277 11.40 -10.64 -14.08
C THR A 277 12.28 -9.74 -14.93
N HIS A 278 11.69 -8.75 -15.61
CA HIS A 278 12.46 -7.82 -16.43
C HIS A 278 11.96 -6.40 -16.25
N GLU A 279 12.89 -5.47 -16.28
CA GLU A 279 12.58 -4.05 -16.27
C GLU A 279 13.51 -3.30 -17.22
N VAL A 280 12.94 -2.36 -17.96
CA VAL A 280 13.70 -1.35 -18.71
C VAL A 280 13.21 0.01 -18.27
N ARG A 281 14.13 0.88 -17.84
CA ARG A 281 13.85 2.29 -17.55
C ARG A 281 14.65 3.17 -18.49
N VAL A 282 14.04 4.22 -19.01
CA VAL A 282 14.66 5.22 -19.87
C VAL A 282 14.48 6.58 -19.25
N ILE A 283 15.57 7.14 -18.74
CA ILE A 283 15.61 8.42 -18.03
C ILE A 283 16.04 9.50 -19.01
N LYS A 284 15.26 10.58 -19.08
CA LYS A 284 15.50 11.70 -19.98
C LYS A 284 15.72 13.00 -19.21
N ASN A 285 16.49 13.92 -19.78
CA ASN A 285 16.64 15.27 -19.24
C ASN A 285 15.39 16.12 -19.54
N LYS A 286 15.33 17.37 -19.04
CA LYS A 286 14.20 18.28 -19.30
C LYS A 286 13.94 18.59 -20.78
N ALA A 287 14.93 18.43 -21.65
CA ALA A 287 14.81 18.60 -23.10
C ALA A 287 14.35 17.32 -23.83
N GLY A 288 14.00 16.25 -23.10
CA GLY A 288 13.54 14.99 -23.66
C GLY A 288 14.65 14.07 -24.22
N LYS A 289 15.92 14.45 -24.08
CA LYS A 289 17.05 13.61 -24.53
C LYS A 289 17.35 12.53 -23.48
N VAL A 290 17.59 11.31 -23.94
CA VAL A 290 17.97 10.18 -23.09
C VAL A 290 19.31 10.48 -22.41
N VAL A 291 19.36 10.26 -21.10
CA VAL A 291 20.57 10.41 -20.27
C VAL A 291 21.10 9.04 -19.85
N ARG A 292 20.18 8.12 -19.51
CA ARG A 292 20.51 6.78 -19.04
C ARG A 292 19.38 5.82 -19.39
N LYS A 293 19.74 4.59 -19.74
CA LYS A 293 18.84 3.43 -19.74
C LYS A 293 19.30 2.46 -18.67
N GLU A 294 18.35 1.81 -18.03
CA GLU A 294 18.59 0.81 -16.99
C GLU A 294 17.88 -0.47 -17.42
N TYR A 295 18.60 -1.57 -17.40
CA TYR A 295 18.10 -2.89 -17.75
C TYR A 295 18.26 -3.80 -16.56
N THR A 296 17.17 -4.48 -16.18
CA THR A 296 17.13 -5.48 -15.12
C THR A 296 16.63 -6.79 -15.74
N ALA A 297 17.34 -7.89 -15.51
CA ALA A 297 16.98 -9.23 -15.96
C ALA A 297 17.49 -10.28 -14.95
N PRO A 298 16.92 -11.50 -14.90
CA PRO A 298 17.40 -12.53 -14.00
C PRO A 298 18.84 -12.93 -14.38
N SER A 299 19.68 -13.21 -13.38
CA SER A 299 21.06 -13.68 -13.58
C SER A 299 21.13 -15.21 -13.64
N ASP A 300 22.34 -15.77 -13.81
CA ASP A 300 22.61 -17.21 -13.66
C ASP A 300 22.33 -17.71 -12.22
N VAL A 301 22.31 -16.80 -11.25
CA VAL A 301 22.12 -17.07 -9.83
C VAL A 301 20.68 -16.78 -9.45
N LYS A 302 19.96 -17.81 -9.03
CA LYS A 302 18.58 -17.71 -8.55
C LYS A 302 18.47 -16.68 -7.43
N GLY A 303 17.44 -15.84 -7.51
CA GLY A 303 17.22 -14.76 -6.55
C GLY A 303 18.10 -13.52 -6.76
N VAL A 304 18.92 -13.47 -7.81
CA VAL A 304 19.79 -12.33 -8.12
C VAL A 304 19.49 -11.81 -9.53
N PHE A 305 19.41 -10.48 -9.66
CA PHE A 305 19.24 -9.80 -10.94
C PHE A 305 20.57 -9.26 -11.48
N ASP A 306 20.74 -9.41 -12.80
CA ASP A 306 21.71 -8.64 -13.57
C ASP A 306 21.12 -7.27 -13.87
N ILE A 307 21.87 -6.22 -13.49
CA ILE A 307 21.49 -4.84 -13.73
C ILE A 307 22.60 -4.12 -14.47
N VAL A 308 22.26 -3.56 -15.62
CA VAL A 308 23.17 -2.80 -16.48
C VAL A 308 22.62 -1.42 -16.74
N TYR A 309 23.46 -0.40 -16.54
CA TYR A 309 23.16 0.98 -16.92
C TYR A 309 23.89 1.33 -18.21
N GLU A 310 23.19 1.93 -19.17
CA GLU A 310 23.75 2.42 -20.43
C GLU A 310 23.58 3.95 -20.46
N ASP A 311 24.69 4.68 -20.57
CA ASP A 311 24.65 6.15 -20.68
C ASP A 311 24.23 6.60 -22.09
N ALA A 312 24.07 7.92 -22.28
CA ALA A 312 23.70 8.50 -23.58
C ALA A 312 24.73 8.23 -24.71
N LYS A 313 25.97 7.84 -24.39
CA LYS A 313 27.03 7.50 -25.35
C LYS A 313 27.09 5.98 -25.63
N GLY A 314 26.27 5.18 -24.96
CA GLY A 314 26.27 3.72 -25.07
C GLY A 314 27.26 3.02 -24.15
N ASN A 315 27.94 3.74 -23.25
CA ASN A 315 28.83 3.11 -22.27
C ASN A 315 28.00 2.33 -21.26
N LYS A 316 28.40 1.09 -20.99
CA LYS A 316 27.70 0.20 -20.05
C LYS A 316 28.43 0.13 -18.72
N THR A 317 27.67 0.20 -17.64
CA THR A 317 28.13 0.00 -16.27
C THR A 317 27.33 -1.14 -15.65
N GLN A 318 28.01 -2.19 -15.21
CA GLN A 318 27.42 -3.28 -14.44
C GLN A 318 27.14 -2.80 -13.01
N VAL A 319 25.91 -2.94 -12.55
CA VAL A 319 25.44 -2.48 -11.22
C VAL A 319 25.18 -3.66 -10.29
N SER A 320 24.71 -4.77 -10.82
CA SER A 320 24.52 -6.04 -10.11
C SER A 320 24.78 -7.16 -11.09
N GLU A 321 25.55 -8.17 -10.71
CA GLU A 321 25.78 -9.38 -11.49
C GLU A 321 25.74 -10.62 -10.59
N GLY A 322 25.15 -11.70 -11.09
CA GLY A 322 25.21 -13.03 -10.49
C GLY A 322 25.75 -14.04 -11.50
N HIS A 323 26.80 -14.77 -11.13
CA HIS A 323 27.42 -15.76 -12.02
C HIS A 323 27.60 -17.11 -11.33
N TYR A 324 27.31 -18.19 -12.06
CA TYR A 324 27.57 -19.57 -11.65
C TYR A 324 28.56 -20.23 -12.63
N ASP A 325 29.75 -20.59 -12.13
CA ASP A 325 30.74 -21.31 -12.93
C ASP A 325 30.44 -22.81 -12.93
N LYS A 326 29.96 -23.32 -14.07
CA LYS A 326 29.62 -24.75 -14.24
C LYS A 326 30.81 -25.70 -14.09
N LYS A 327 32.07 -25.23 -14.21
CA LYS A 327 33.26 -26.09 -14.09
C LYS A 327 33.66 -26.31 -12.63
N THR A 328 33.65 -25.25 -11.85
CA THR A 328 34.09 -25.27 -10.44
C THR A 328 32.92 -25.42 -9.46
N GLY A 329 31.70 -25.09 -9.91
CA GLY A 329 30.51 -25.00 -9.08
C GLY A 329 30.47 -23.75 -8.20
N ILE A 330 31.40 -22.81 -8.38
CA ILE A 330 31.48 -21.56 -7.61
C ILE A 330 30.37 -20.61 -8.06
N THR A 331 29.69 -19.99 -7.10
CA THR A 331 28.77 -18.88 -7.36
C THR A 331 29.39 -17.58 -6.90
N THR A 332 29.24 -16.52 -7.70
CA THR A 332 29.66 -15.16 -7.35
C THR A 332 28.53 -14.18 -7.53
N VAL A 333 28.43 -13.19 -6.65
CA VAL A 333 27.51 -12.06 -6.78
C VAL A 333 28.29 -10.78 -6.50
N LYS A 334 28.19 -9.80 -7.40
CA LYS A 334 28.81 -8.48 -7.20
C LYS A 334 27.79 -7.39 -7.44
N LYS A 335 27.78 -6.39 -6.56
CA LYS A 335 26.92 -5.22 -6.70
C LYS A 335 27.70 -3.94 -6.44
N ASN A 336 27.43 -2.92 -7.25
CA ASN A 336 27.98 -1.59 -7.12
C ASN A 336 26.85 -0.58 -7.42
N MET A 337 26.09 -0.27 -6.37
CA MET A 337 24.83 0.45 -6.45
C MET A 337 25.01 1.89 -5.95
N THR A 338 24.20 2.80 -6.47
CA THR A 338 24.12 4.18 -5.98
C THR A 338 22.65 4.53 -5.75
N SER A 339 22.35 5.03 -4.55
CA SER A 339 21.00 5.46 -4.16
C SER A 339 20.68 6.85 -4.72
N LEU A 340 19.46 7.33 -4.46
CA LEU A 340 18.97 8.62 -4.97
C LEU A 340 19.75 9.83 -4.42
N ASN A 341 20.38 9.71 -3.25
CA ASN A 341 21.11 10.81 -2.62
C ASN A 341 22.64 10.73 -2.84
N GLY A 342 23.11 9.73 -3.57
CA GLY A 342 24.51 9.50 -3.87
C GLY A 342 25.24 8.53 -2.92
N THR A 343 24.58 7.99 -1.90
CA THR A 343 25.13 6.91 -1.06
C THR A 343 25.39 5.68 -1.92
N LYS A 344 26.56 5.07 -1.74
CA LYS A 344 27.04 3.94 -2.53
C LYS A 344 27.03 2.67 -1.69
N THR A 345 26.64 1.57 -2.31
CA THR A 345 26.69 0.22 -1.75
C THR A 345 27.57 -0.64 -2.67
N THR A 346 28.65 -1.19 -2.12
CA THR A 346 29.47 -2.22 -2.78
C THR A 346 29.31 -3.54 -2.04
N TYR A 347 29.01 -4.60 -2.77
CA TYR A 347 28.75 -5.92 -2.23
C TYR A 347 29.47 -6.97 -3.05
N SER A 348 30.18 -7.89 -2.40
CA SER A 348 30.72 -9.10 -3.01
C SER A 348 30.33 -10.32 -2.19
N TYR A 349 29.96 -11.38 -2.89
CA TYR A 349 29.69 -12.69 -2.31
C TYR A 349 30.29 -13.75 -3.22
N GLU A 350 30.87 -14.77 -2.60
CA GLU A 350 31.32 -15.98 -3.26
C GLU A 350 30.94 -17.18 -2.38
N ASP A 351 30.45 -18.25 -2.98
CA ASP A 351 30.38 -19.55 -2.32
C ASP A 351 30.79 -20.71 -3.23
N ASP A 352 31.31 -21.76 -2.59
CA ASP A 352 31.72 -22.99 -3.26
C ASP A 352 30.70 -24.13 -3.04
N PRO A 353 30.82 -25.27 -3.76
CA PRO A 353 29.92 -26.40 -3.58
C PRO A 353 29.95 -27.06 -2.20
N LYS A 354 30.98 -26.80 -1.38
CA LYS A 354 31.05 -27.31 0.00
C LYS A 354 30.25 -26.42 0.95
N GLY A 355 29.88 -25.22 0.54
CA GLY A 355 29.20 -24.22 1.36
C GLY A 355 30.14 -23.22 2.03
N ASN A 356 31.45 -23.24 1.69
CA ASN A 356 32.35 -22.17 2.11
C ASN A 356 31.93 -20.88 1.41
N ARG A 357 31.87 -19.77 2.14
CA ARG A 357 31.46 -18.48 1.57
C ARG A 357 32.19 -17.30 2.18
N ILE A 358 32.29 -16.25 1.38
CA ILE A 358 32.85 -14.96 1.75
C ILE A 358 31.84 -13.88 1.35
N VAL A 359 31.62 -12.90 2.23
CA VAL A 359 30.71 -11.79 2.02
C VAL A 359 31.37 -10.50 2.45
N ASP A 360 31.53 -9.55 1.52
CA ASP A 360 31.93 -8.18 1.84
C ASP A 360 30.79 -7.23 1.49
N TYR A 361 30.41 -6.39 2.45
CA TYR A 361 29.32 -5.43 2.34
C TYR A 361 29.78 -4.10 2.90
N LYS A 362 29.91 -3.12 2.01
CA LYS A 362 30.32 -1.76 2.35
C LYS A 362 29.33 -0.72 1.85
N ILE A 363 29.03 0.25 2.72
CA ILE A 363 28.18 1.40 2.40
C ILE A 363 28.96 2.67 2.73
N THR A 364 28.99 3.61 1.78
CA THR A 364 29.60 4.93 1.97
C THR A 364 28.63 6.03 1.59
N ASP A 365 28.61 7.12 2.35
CA ASP A 365 27.82 8.30 1.97
C ASP A 365 28.33 8.93 0.66
N LYS A 366 27.61 9.94 0.17
CA LYS A 366 27.96 10.67 -1.06
C LYS A 366 29.35 11.31 -1.06
N ASN A 367 29.95 11.52 0.11
CA ASN A 367 31.28 12.13 0.29
C ASN A 367 32.36 11.07 0.52
N GLY A 368 32.01 9.78 0.53
CA GLY A 368 32.93 8.67 0.79
C GLY A 368 33.13 8.32 2.26
N LYS A 369 32.37 8.92 3.19
CA LYS A 369 32.40 8.49 4.61
C LYS A 369 31.81 7.09 4.72
N VAL A 370 32.55 6.18 5.34
CA VAL A 370 32.08 4.81 5.60
C VAL A 370 30.94 4.84 6.62
N LEU A 371 29.81 4.23 6.26
CA LEU A 371 28.64 4.03 7.11
C LEU A 371 28.50 2.57 7.56
N LEU A 372 28.92 1.63 6.70
CA LEU A 372 29.00 0.20 7.00
C LEU A 372 30.26 -0.36 6.32
N ASP A 373 31.00 -1.20 7.04
CA ASP A 373 32.09 -2.02 6.51
C ASP A 373 32.04 -3.38 7.21
N LYS A 374 31.48 -4.37 6.53
CA LYS A 374 31.30 -5.73 7.03
C LYS A 374 31.99 -6.69 6.09
N SER A 375 32.89 -7.51 6.62
CA SER A 375 33.45 -8.68 5.95
C SER A 375 33.15 -9.91 6.78
N SER A 376 32.68 -10.97 6.14
CA SER A 376 32.31 -12.21 6.81
C SER A 376 32.75 -13.42 6.02
N THR A 377 33.14 -14.48 6.73
CA THR A 377 33.39 -15.79 6.13
C THR A 377 32.56 -16.86 6.83
N PHE A 378 32.31 -17.95 6.14
CA PHE A 378 31.77 -19.17 6.70
C PHE A 378 32.49 -20.35 6.04
N GLU A 379 33.08 -21.20 6.85
CA GLU A 379 33.89 -22.34 6.44
C GLU A 379 33.24 -23.62 6.95
N VAL A 380 33.09 -24.60 6.06
CA VAL A 380 32.62 -25.94 6.37
C VAL A 380 33.84 -26.81 6.65
N VAL A 381 34.07 -27.13 7.92
CA VAL A 381 35.15 -28.01 8.37
C VAL A 381 34.76 -29.46 8.11
N ASP A 382 33.54 -29.83 8.53
CA ASP A 382 32.87 -31.10 8.20
C ASP A 382 31.33 -30.94 8.29
N ASP A 383 30.57 -32.01 8.10
CA ASP A 383 29.09 -32.00 8.07
C ASP A 383 28.42 -31.42 9.32
N ASN A 384 29.15 -31.35 10.43
CA ASN A 384 28.66 -30.96 11.75
C ASN A 384 29.59 -29.94 12.46
N HIS A 385 30.61 -29.43 11.78
CA HIS A 385 31.55 -28.46 12.32
C HIS A 385 31.79 -27.33 11.31
N PHE A 386 31.56 -26.10 11.75
CA PHE A 386 31.67 -24.91 10.92
C PHE A 386 32.43 -23.81 11.67
N ILE A 387 33.11 -22.94 10.93
CA ILE A 387 33.74 -21.73 11.46
C ILE A 387 33.14 -20.54 10.74
N SER A 388 32.68 -19.51 11.46
CA SER A 388 32.28 -18.24 10.83
C SER A 388 33.10 -17.08 11.36
N THR A 389 33.23 -16.05 10.54
CA THR A 389 33.81 -14.77 10.95
C THR A 389 32.89 -13.61 10.60
N ARG A 390 32.94 -12.58 11.44
CA ARG A 390 32.38 -11.26 11.14
C ARG A 390 33.37 -10.22 11.61
N ASN A 391 34.01 -9.55 10.65
CA ASN A 391 35.12 -8.64 10.89
C ASN A 391 36.20 -9.31 11.74
N ASN A 392 36.36 -8.89 12.99
CA ASN A 392 37.37 -9.43 13.91
C ASN A 392 36.82 -10.54 14.83
N GLU A 393 35.51 -10.78 14.82
CA GLU A 393 34.86 -11.83 15.60
C GLU A 393 34.92 -13.16 14.86
N LYS A 394 35.23 -14.24 15.58
CA LYS A 394 35.33 -15.60 15.03
C LYS A 394 34.55 -16.57 15.91
N TYR A 395 33.78 -17.46 15.27
CA TYR A 395 32.89 -18.39 15.95
C TYR A 395 33.18 -19.84 15.54
N ASP A 396 33.19 -20.73 16.52
CA ASP A 396 33.24 -22.18 16.34
C ASP A 396 31.84 -22.76 16.53
N ILE A 397 31.29 -23.45 15.53
CA ILE A 397 29.92 -23.97 15.52
C ILE A 397 29.98 -25.48 15.41
N LYS A 398 29.43 -26.18 16.41
CA LYS A 398 29.37 -27.65 16.44
C LYS A 398 27.94 -28.13 16.58
N VAL A 399 27.53 -29.03 15.69
CA VAL A 399 26.20 -29.62 15.67
C VAL A 399 26.30 -31.08 16.07
N ASP A 400 25.75 -31.42 17.22
CA ASP A 400 25.62 -32.81 17.63
C ASP A 400 24.15 -33.29 17.47
N LYS A 401 23.85 -34.47 18.01
CA LYS A 401 22.51 -35.07 17.91
C LYS A 401 21.44 -34.23 18.63
N HIS A 402 21.81 -33.55 19.70
CA HIS A 402 20.91 -32.91 20.65
C HIS A 402 20.98 -31.39 20.57
N ASP A 403 22.10 -30.81 20.13
CA ASP A 403 22.35 -29.38 20.22
C ASP A 403 23.16 -28.81 19.04
N ILE A 404 22.93 -27.52 18.79
CA ILE A 404 23.85 -26.64 18.07
C ILE A 404 24.57 -25.79 19.12
N ASN A 405 25.89 -25.93 19.21
CA ASN A 405 26.72 -25.20 20.16
C ASN A 405 27.59 -24.20 19.39
N VAL A 406 27.64 -22.96 19.86
CA VAL A 406 28.45 -21.89 19.26
C VAL A 406 29.34 -21.29 20.32
N VAL A 407 30.63 -21.15 20.03
CA VAL A 407 31.63 -20.53 20.91
C VAL A 407 32.25 -19.33 20.20
N ASP A 408 32.23 -18.17 20.85
CA ASP A 408 33.03 -17.03 20.43
C ASP A 408 34.52 -17.34 20.72
N MET A 409 35.32 -17.47 19.67
CA MET A 409 36.73 -17.83 19.79
C MET A 409 37.59 -16.68 20.32
N ASN A 410 37.12 -15.44 20.19
CA ASN A 410 37.79 -14.26 20.76
C ASN A 410 37.50 -14.15 22.26
N ASN A 411 36.33 -14.62 22.71
CA ASN A 411 35.95 -14.71 24.11
C ASN A 411 35.25 -16.05 24.43
N PRO A 412 36.00 -17.12 24.74
CA PRO A 412 35.44 -18.47 24.93
C PRO A 412 34.41 -18.62 26.05
N LYS A 413 34.24 -17.62 26.92
CA LYS A 413 33.17 -17.58 27.92
C LYS A 413 31.80 -17.24 27.31
N ARG A 414 31.78 -16.58 26.16
CA ARG A 414 30.57 -16.26 25.40
C ARG A 414 30.25 -17.48 24.53
N GLN A 415 29.17 -18.17 24.89
CA GLN A 415 28.70 -19.39 24.23
C GLN A 415 27.18 -19.32 24.06
N ALA A 416 26.67 -19.92 22.98
CA ALA A 416 25.25 -20.12 22.75
C ALA A 416 24.96 -21.60 22.52
N ARG A 417 23.79 -22.04 22.97
CA ARG A 417 23.30 -23.40 22.78
C ARG A 417 21.85 -23.35 22.31
N ILE A 418 21.57 -24.03 21.20
CA ILE A 418 20.22 -24.25 20.69
C ILE A 418 19.92 -25.74 20.79
N SER A 419 18.92 -26.11 21.58
CA SER A 419 18.54 -27.50 21.80
C SER A 419 17.65 -28.01 20.67
N ILE A 420 18.16 -28.96 19.89
CA ILE A 420 17.45 -29.61 18.77
C ILE A 420 16.23 -30.38 19.28
N ASP A 421 16.32 -30.99 20.45
CA ASP A 421 15.23 -31.78 21.01
C ASP A 421 14.13 -30.91 21.62
N ASN A 422 14.50 -29.84 22.32
CA ASN A 422 13.56 -29.05 23.11
C ASN A 422 13.03 -27.82 22.36
N GLN A 423 13.85 -27.18 21.53
CA GLN A 423 13.52 -25.93 20.85
C GLN A 423 13.11 -26.13 19.40
N ILE A 424 13.51 -27.22 18.73
CA ILE A 424 13.18 -27.45 17.31
C ILE A 424 12.04 -28.46 17.16
N LYS A 425 10.98 -28.09 16.44
CA LYS A 425 9.80 -28.92 16.15
C LYS A 425 9.42 -28.89 14.66
N GLY A 426 8.38 -29.62 14.29
CA GLY A 426 7.90 -29.68 12.90
C GLY A 426 8.88 -30.45 12.00
N ASN A 427 9.09 -29.94 10.78
CA ASN A 427 10.02 -30.52 9.83
C ASN A 427 11.48 -30.18 10.18
N LYS A 428 12.04 -30.93 11.16
CA LYS A 428 13.40 -30.71 11.66
C LYS A 428 14.46 -30.76 10.56
N GLU A 429 14.33 -31.66 9.59
CA GLU A 429 15.31 -31.81 8.51
C GLU A 429 15.49 -30.50 7.72
N LYS A 430 14.38 -29.88 7.30
CA LYS A 430 14.42 -28.66 6.49
C LYS A 430 14.99 -27.47 7.25
N ILE A 431 14.51 -27.21 8.46
CA ILE A 431 14.99 -26.06 9.24
C ILE A 431 16.45 -26.24 9.68
N MET A 432 16.90 -27.47 9.94
CA MET A 432 18.30 -27.76 10.26
C MET A 432 19.25 -27.46 9.11
N LYS A 433 18.84 -27.61 7.83
CA LYS A 433 19.67 -27.18 6.69
C LYS A 433 19.96 -25.68 6.74
N SER A 434 18.96 -24.87 7.07
CA SER A 434 19.12 -23.41 7.21
C SER A 434 19.99 -23.04 8.41
N LEU A 435 19.77 -23.69 9.57
CA LEU A 435 20.56 -23.45 10.78
C LEU A 435 22.03 -23.87 10.63
N LYS A 436 22.31 -24.99 9.97
CA LYS A 436 23.68 -25.41 9.63
C LYS A 436 24.38 -24.44 8.68
N ALA A 437 23.61 -23.74 7.84
CA ALA A 437 24.14 -22.72 6.95
C ALA A 437 24.14 -21.32 7.58
N MET A 438 23.83 -21.16 8.88
CA MET A 438 23.76 -19.85 9.54
C MET A 438 25.09 -19.48 10.21
N PRO A 439 25.60 -18.25 10.05
CA PRO A 439 26.78 -17.79 10.77
C PRO A 439 26.60 -17.82 12.29
N GLY A 440 27.68 -18.01 13.03
CA GLY A 440 27.69 -18.13 14.48
C GLY A 440 27.12 -16.91 15.20
N GLU A 441 27.40 -15.70 14.72
CA GLU A 441 26.84 -14.47 15.28
C GLU A 441 25.32 -14.41 15.17
N GLU A 442 24.75 -14.94 14.08
CA GLU A 442 23.30 -15.01 13.90
C GLU A 442 22.69 -16.13 14.77
N LEU A 443 23.40 -17.24 14.96
CA LEU A 443 22.98 -18.31 15.89
C LEU A 443 22.98 -17.84 17.36
N PHE A 444 23.89 -16.94 17.75
CA PHE A 444 23.80 -16.25 19.05
C PHE A 444 22.48 -15.49 19.18
N LYS A 445 22.09 -14.76 18.12
CA LYS A 445 20.82 -14.02 18.13
C LYS A 445 19.62 -14.96 18.18
N VAL A 446 19.62 -16.06 17.44
CA VAL A 446 18.58 -17.09 17.55
C VAL A 446 18.42 -17.54 19.02
N ALA A 447 19.52 -17.88 19.68
CA ALA A 447 19.49 -18.33 21.07
C ALA A 447 19.00 -17.24 22.06
N GLN A 448 19.26 -15.96 21.76
CA GLN A 448 18.87 -14.82 22.60
C GLN A 448 17.41 -14.37 22.40
N THR A 449 16.90 -14.44 21.17
CA THR A 449 15.62 -13.81 20.82
C THR A 449 14.50 -14.81 20.60
N THR A 450 14.81 -16.09 20.39
CA THR A 450 13.84 -17.11 19.96
C THR A 450 13.68 -18.20 21.02
N LYS A 451 12.42 -18.52 21.35
CA LYS A 451 12.09 -19.63 22.26
C LYS A 451 12.02 -20.97 21.53
N LYS A 452 11.34 -21.03 20.38
CA LYS A 452 11.26 -22.25 19.55
C LYS A 452 11.41 -21.96 18.06
N LEU A 453 11.85 -22.99 17.35
CA LEU A 453 12.03 -23.04 15.91
C LEU A 453 11.12 -24.14 15.36
N VAL A 454 10.28 -23.81 14.38
CA VAL A 454 9.32 -24.75 13.80
C VAL A 454 9.59 -24.90 12.31
N GLY A 455 9.90 -26.13 11.90
CA GLY A 455 10.19 -26.45 10.51
C GLY A 455 8.92 -26.54 9.65
N ASN A 456 8.83 -25.73 8.61
CA ASN A 456 7.76 -25.70 7.62
C ASN A 456 8.07 -26.57 6.39
N LYS A 457 7.02 -26.93 5.64
CA LYS A 457 7.17 -27.63 4.35
C LYS A 457 7.47 -26.64 3.22
N ASP A 458 6.66 -25.58 3.13
CA ASP A 458 6.84 -24.46 2.22
C ASP A 458 7.63 -23.35 2.92
N VAL A 459 8.54 -22.74 2.19
CA VAL A 459 9.35 -21.62 2.65
C VAL A 459 8.51 -20.33 2.68
N LEU A 460 7.51 -20.21 1.81
CA LEU A 460 6.65 -19.02 1.73
C LEU A 460 5.62 -18.94 2.87
N ASP A 461 5.41 -20.03 3.61
CA ASP A 461 4.60 -20.06 4.83
C ASP A 461 5.40 -19.64 6.08
N SER A 462 6.59 -19.06 5.92
CA SER A 462 7.43 -18.62 7.05
C SER A 462 6.84 -17.39 7.73
N TYR A 463 7.01 -17.32 9.05
CA TYR A 463 6.61 -16.17 9.86
C TYR A 463 7.30 -16.20 11.24
N TYR A 464 7.33 -15.04 11.90
CA TYR A 464 7.68 -14.90 13.32
C TYR A 464 6.42 -14.62 14.16
N ASP A 465 6.29 -15.32 15.29
CA ASP A 465 5.25 -15.06 16.29
C ASP A 465 5.85 -14.30 17.49
N PRO A 466 5.53 -13.01 17.70
CA PRO A 466 6.06 -12.21 18.80
C PRO A 466 5.56 -12.64 20.18
N THR A 467 4.37 -13.23 20.29
CA THR A 467 3.80 -13.67 21.57
C THR A 467 4.52 -14.91 22.08
N SER A 468 4.69 -15.91 21.22
CA SER A 468 5.35 -17.15 21.59
C SER A 468 6.88 -17.11 21.40
N LYS A 469 7.41 -16.06 20.76
CA LYS A 469 8.81 -15.92 20.31
C LYS A 469 9.24 -17.13 19.48
N GLU A 470 8.41 -17.52 18.52
CA GLU A 470 8.64 -18.67 17.65
C GLU A 470 8.95 -18.24 16.22
N ILE A 471 10.00 -18.83 15.63
CA ILE A 471 10.29 -18.69 14.19
C ILE A 471 9.80 -19.95 13.47
N HIS A 472 8.93 -19.75 12.48
CA HIS A 472 8.44 -20.80 11.58
C HIS A 472 9.12 -20.63 10.23
N SER A 473 9.91 -21.61 9.78
CA SER A 473 10.64 -21.51 8.51
C SER A 473 11.07 -22.85 7.91
N GLY A 474 11.55 -22.82 6.66
CA GLY A 474 11.97 -23.98 5.88
C GLY A 474 13.47 -24.03 5.57
N GLU A 475 13.83 -24.65 4.45
CA GLU A 475 15.21 -24.86 3.99
C GLU A 475 15.75 -23.70 3.13
N ASN A 476 15.54 -22.45 3.57
CA ASN A 476 16.08 -21.26 2.91
C ASN A 476 16.73 -20.32 3.95
N LEU A 477 18.04 -20.12 3.82
CA LEU A 477 18.81 -19.28 4.74
C LEU A 477 18.34 -17.82 4.77
N PHE A 478 18.04 -17.23 3.61
CA PHE A 478 17.57 -15.85 3.56
C PHE A 478 16.26 -15.66 4.33
N VAL A 479 15.32 -16.61 4.16
CA VAL A 479 14.00 -16.52 4.79
C VAL A 479 14.07 -16.72 6.30
N ILE A 480 14.84 -17.69 6.82
CA ILE A 480 14.98 -17.81 8.28
C ILE A 480 15.69 -16.59 8.90
N LEU A 481 16.63 -15.97 8.17
CA LEU A 481 17.28 -14.74 8.61
C LEU A 481 16.32 -13.54 8.58
N HIS A 482 15.39 -13.52 7.64
CA HIS A 482 14.31 -12.53 7.61
C HIS A 482 13.45 -12.64 8.88
N GLU A 483 12.95 -13.85 9.21
CA GLU A 483 12.18 -14.07 10.43
C GLU A 483 12.99 -13.78 11.72
N LEU A 484 14.29 -14.10 11.72
CA LEU A 484 15.18 -13.73 12.82
C LEU A 484 15.30 -12.21 12.98
N GLY A 485 15.19 -11.43 11.89
CA GLY A 485 15.15 -9.98 11.96
C GLY A 485 13.91 -9.46 12.69
N HIS A 486 12.73 -10.08 12.49
CA HIS A 486 11.56 -9.78 13.33
C HIS A 486 11.78 -10.16 14.79
N ALA A 487 12.39 -11.33 15.05
CA ALA A 487 12.71 -11.73 16.42
C ALA A 487 13.68 -10.75 17.11
N ARG A 488 14.60 -10.12 16.36
CA ARG A 488 15.50 -9.08 16.86
C ARG A 488 14.79 -7.75 17.08
N ASP A 489 13.88 -7.37 16.19
CA ASP A 489 13.03 -6.18 16.36
C ASP A 489 12.24 -6.25 17.66
N TYR A 490 11.62 -7.41 17.93
CA TYR A 490 10.81 -7.66 19.12
C TYR A 490 11.59 -8.28 20.30
N ARG A 491 12.93 -8.16 20.32
CA ARG A 491 13.79 -8.82 21.33
C ARG A 491 13.34 -8.49 22.75
N ASP A 492 13.20 -7.20 23.04
CA ASP A 492 12.91 -6.66 24.37
C ASP A 492 11.41 -6.40 24.59
N VAL A 493 10.57 -6.76 23.62
CA VAL A 493 9.11 -6.66 23.73
C VAL A 493 8.57 -7.90 24.46
N ASP A 494 7.65 -7.67 25.40
CA ASP A 494 6.94 -8.71 26.14
C ASP A 494 5.52 -8.90 25.60
N GLY A 495 5.36 -9.90 24.72
CA GLY A 495 4.05 -10.28 24.17
C GLY A 495 3.22 -11.21 25.07
N SER A 496 3.52 -11.36 26.36
CA SER A 496 2.83 -12.33 27.24
C SER A 496 1.38 -11.94 27.60
N SER A 497 1.04 -10.67 27.50
CA SER A 497 -0.30 -10.11 27.69
C SER A 497 -0.43 -8.80 26.91
N ASP A 498 -1.67 -8.34 26.68
CA ASP A 498 -1.91 -7.06 26.00
C ASP A 498 -1.31 -5.88 26.78
N GLU A 499 -1.36 -5.94 28.12
CA GLU A 499 -0.77 -4.93 28.99
C GLU A 499 0.76 -4.91 28.89
N ALA A 500 1.41 -6.07 29.01
CA ALA A 500 2.88 -6.16 28.89
C ALA A 500 3.37 -5.73 27.51
N TYR A 501 2.61 -6.05 26.46
CA TYR A 501 2.91 -5.61 25.11
C TYR A 501 2.83 -4.09 25.00
N ALA A 502 1.74 -3.49 25.49
CA ALA A 502 1.57 -2.04 25.46
C ALA A 502 2.67 -1.30 26.24
N ASP A 503 3.16 -1.88 27.34
CA ASP A 503 4.22 -1.29 28.16
C ASP A 503 5.63 -1.42 27.55
N THR A 504 5.83 -2.33 26.59
CA THR A 504 7.16 -2.67 26.06
C THR A 504 7.32 -2.49 24.55
N VAL A 505 6.23 -2.24 23.80
CA VAL A 505 6.29 -2.10 22.34
C VAL A 505 7.26 -1.00 21.88
N ASP A 506 7.36 0.09 22.64
CA ASP A 506 8.29 1.22 22.39
C ASP A 506 9.78 0.80 22.48
N MET A 507 10.08 -0.41 22.96
CA MET A 507 11.43 -0.97 22.98
C MET A 507 11.82 -1.67 21.66
N ALA A 508 10.88 -1.85 20.72
CA ALA A 508 11.18 -2.44 19.43
C ALA A 508 12.12 -1.56 18.60
N ILE A 509 12.93 -2.15 17.71
CA ILE A 509 13.85 -1.41 16.83
C ILE A 509 13.06 -0.47 15.90
N GLN A 510 11.88 -0.88 15.43
CA GLN A 510 11.02 -0.04 14.59
C GLN A 510 10.51 1.21 15.31
N GLU A 511 10.55 1.27 16.64
CA GLU A 511 10.17 2.43 17.45
C GLU A 511 11.34 3.39 17.72
N ASP A 512 12.58 3.03 17.34
CA ASP A 512 13.75 3.90 17.51
C ASP A 512 13.62 5.16 16.63
N PRO A 513 13.62 6.38 17.22
CA PRO A 513 13.40 7.62 16.46
C PRO A 513 14.46 7.91 15.40
N GLU A 514 15.71 7.50 15.61
CA GLU A 514 16.77 7.71 14.62
C GLU A 514 16.67 6.70 13.48
N VAL A 515 16.23 5.46 13.74
CA VAL A 515 15.90 4.49 12.70
C VAL A 515 14.75 5.00 11.84
N GLN A 516 13.63 5.41 12.46
CA GLN A 516 12.46 5.93 11.75
C GLN A 516 12.82 7.14 10.88
N LYS A 517 13.62 8.07 11.41
CA LYS A 517 14.05 9.28 10.70
C LYS A 517 14.88 8.97 9.45
N VAL A 518 15.83 8.04 9.52
CA VAL A 518 16.65 7.66 8.36
C VAL A 518 15.77 6.93 7.32
N TYR A 519 14.95 5.98 7.76
CA TYR A 519 14.01 5.26 6.91
C TYR A 519 13.00 6.18 6.22
N ASP A 520 12.34 7.09 6.94
CA ASP A 520 11.36 8.00 6.36
C ASP A 520 11.98 8.97 5.37
N LYS A 521 13.25 9.35 5.56
CA LYS A 521 13.99 10.18 4.60
C LYS A 521 14.21 9.42 3.28
N GLU A 522 14.71 8.19 3.33
CA GLU A 522 14.93 7.38 2.13
C GLU A 522 13.62 6.99 1.45
N ARG A 523 12.59 6.62 2.23
CA ARG A 523 11.23 6.32 1.74
C ARG A 523 10.61 7.51 1.02
N LYS A 524 10.65 8.72 1.60
CA LYS A 524 10.13 9.94 0.96
C LYS A 524 10.88 10.24 -0.35
N ALA A 525 12.20 10.05 -0.36
CA ALA A 525 12.99 10.21 -1.58
C ALA A 525 12.60 9.19 -2.65
N PHE A 526 12.41 7.93 -2.26
CA PHE A 526 11.96 6.86 -3.14
C PHE A 526 10.57 7.15 -3.72
N ASN A 527 9.58 7.44 -2.89
CA ASN A 527 8.24 7.78 -3.36
C ASN A 527 8.26 8.97 -4.32
N LYS A 528 9.11 9.97 -4.09
CA LYS A 528 9.24 11.11 -5.03
C LYS A 528 9.85 10.72 -6.39
N ALA A 529 10.79 9.80 -6.41
CA ALA A 529 11.56 9.43 -7.60
C ALA A 529 10.88 8.39 -8.49
N PHE A 530 9.94 7.62 -7.95
CA PHE A 530 9.37 6.44 -8.62
C PHE A 530 7.84 6.51 -8.75
N PRO A 531 7.26 6.04 -9.87
CA PRO A 531 5.81 5.85 -10.00
C PRO A 531 5.38 4.51 -9.37
N ASP A 532 4.07 4.28 -9.29
CA ASP A 532 3.50 3.15 -8.56
C ASP A 532 4.05 1.79 -9.02
N THR A 533 4.25 1.54 -10.31
CA THR A 533 4.89 0.28 -10.78
C THR A 533 6.19 -0.09 -10.05
N GLN A 534 7.08 0.88 -9.78
CA GLN A 534 8.33 0.61 -9.04
C GLN A 534 8.12 0.65 -7.53
N ARG A 535 7.11 1.37 -7.04
CA ARG A 535 6.70 1.33 -5.63
C ARG A 535 6.11 -0.02 -5.26
N ASP A 536 5.35 -0.65 -6.15
CA ASP A 536 4.82 -2.01 -6.00
C ASP A 536 5.94 -3.04 -5.74
N HIS A 537 7.13 -2.86 -6.32
CA HIS A 537 8.27 -3.75 -6.09
C HIS A 537 8.72 -3.78 -4.63
N VAL A 538 8.51 -2.69 -3.90
CA VAL A 538 8.91 -2.52 -2.51
C VAL A 538 7.73 -2.16 -1.61
N ASP A 539 6.49 -2.42 -2.05
CA ASP A 539 5.26 -2.06 -1.33
C ASP A 539 5.31 -2.56 0.12
N TYR A 540 5.80 -3.79 0.27
CA TYR A 540 6.10 -4.47 1.53
C TYR A 540 6.90 -3.62 2.53
N PHE A 541 7.77 -2.74 2.03
CA PHE A 541 8.60 -1.87 2.86
C PHE A 541 8.09 -0.44 2.99
N ILE A 542 7.23 0.06 2.10
CA ILE A 542 6.95 1.51 2.01
C ILE A 542 5.48 1.89 2.24
N ASN A 543 4.57 0.91 2.22
CA ASN A 543 3.15 1.10 2.43
C ASN A 543 2.86 1.40 3.91
N LYS A 544 2.24 2.55 4.18
CA LYS A 544 1.84 2.96 5.54
C LYS A 544 0.32 2.95 5.75
N VAL A 545 -0.47 2.68 4.71
CA VAL A 545 -1.93 2.85 4.76
C VAL A 545 -2.63 1.51 4.94
N THR A 546 -2.20 0.47 4.21
CA THR A 546 -2.88 -0.83 4.19
C THR A 546 -2.00 -1.97 4.68
N HIS A 547 -0.81 -1.68 5.21
CA HIS A 547 0.07 -2.69 5.77
C HIS A 547 -0.54 -3.26 7.07
N TYR A 548 -0.38 -4.57 7.30
CA TYR A 548 -0.96 -5.24 8.47
C TYR A 548 -0.42 -4.69 9.80
N GLY A 549 0.85 -4.28 9.82
CA GLY A 549 1.48 -3.56 10.95
C GLY A 549 1.21 -2.05 11.01
N GLY A 550 0.23 -1.52 10.28
CA GLY A 550 -0.10 -0.09 10.27
C GLY A 550 1.02 0.79 9.70
N GLU A 551 1.20 2.00 10.25
CA GLU A 551 2.17 2.99 9.75
C GLU A 551 3.65 2.55 9.91
N LEU A 552 3.93 1.62 10.81
CA LEU A 552 5.28 1.12 11.08
C LEU A 552 5.55 -0.26 10.51
N GLY A 553 4.51 -0.97 10.04
CA GLY A 553 4.67 -2.32 9.53
C GLY A 553 5.72 -2.44 8.42
N GLY A 554 5.77 -1.49 7.47
CA GLY A 554 6.81 -1.49 6.43
C GLY A 554 8.24 -1.31 6.96
N LEU A 555 8.42 -0.66 8.12
CA LEU A 555 9.73 -0.57 8.78
C LEU A 555 10.11 -1.89 9.46
N GLY A 556 9.17 -2.57 10.13
CA GLY A 556 9.38 -3.92 10.65
C GLY A 556 9.88 -4.88 9.56
N GLU A 557 9.27 -4.83 8.37
CA GLU A 557 9.72 -5.61 7.21
C GLU A 557 11.08 -5.18 6.65
N THR A 558 11.36 -3.88 6.70
CA THR A 558 12.66 -3.35 6.31
C THR A 558 13.76 -3.86 7.26
N ILE A 559 13.46 -3.98 8.56
CA ILE A 559 14.37 -4.55 9.56
C ILE A 559 14.66 -6.02 9.26
N ALA A 560 13.60 -6.81 9.04
CA ALA A 560 13.70 -8.22 8.73
C ALA A 560 14.51 -8.51 7.47
N GLU A 561 14.19 -7.83 6.35
CA GLU A 561 14.91 -8.04 5.10
C GLU A 561 16.37 -7.51 5.17
N SER A 562 16.62 -6.42 5.90
CA SER A 562 17.97 -5.92 6.13
C SER A 562 18.82 -6.93 6.89
N ASN A 563 18.24 -7.65 7.86
CA ASN A 563 18.93 -8.71 8.59
C ASN A 563 19.45 -9.81 7.65
N ALA A 564 18.60 -10.26 6.73
CA ALA A 564 18.96 -11.27 5.74
C ALA A 564 20.01 -10.77 4.74
N LEU A 565 19.85 -9.55 4.22
CA LEU A 565 20.76 -8.93 3.24
C LEU A 565 22.18 -8.71 3.77
N LEU A 566 22.35 -8.52 5.08
CA LEU A 566 23.67 -8.41 5.71
C LEU A 566 24.47 -9.72 5.68
N THR A 567 23.81 -10.84 5.42
CA THR A 567 24.40 -12.19 5.50
C THR A 567 24.43 -12.91 4.17
N THR A 568 23.40 -12.83 3.33
CA THR A 568 23.36 -13.55 2.05
C THR A 568 22.62 -12.76 0.96
N PRO A 569 23.07 -12.82 -0.31
CA PRO A 569 22.38 -12.18 -1.41
C PRO A 569 21.34 -13.10 -2.06
N LYS A 570 21.34 -14.40 -1.71
CA LYS A 570 20.52 -15.45 -2.32
C LYS A 570 19.13 -15.48 -1.69
N THR A 571 18.28 -14.55 -2.08
CA THR A 571 16.87 -14.50 -1.69
C THR A 571 16.02 -15.49 -2.49
N HIS A 572 14.76 -15.68 -2.08
CA HIS A 572 13.79 -16.44 -2.85
C HIS A 572 13.45 -15.69 -4.15
N GLU A 573 13.30 -16.38 -5.29
CA GLU A 573 13.12 -15.76 -6.62
C GLU A 573 11.94 -14.77 -6.65
N LEU A 574 10.82 -15.12 -6.01
CA LEU A 574 9.63 -14.26 -5.90
C LEU A 574 9.87 -12.95 -5.13
N LEU A 575 10.89 -12.91 -4.28
CA LEU A 575 11.22 -11.77 -3.42
C LEU A 575 12.36 -10.92 -3.99
N ALA A 576 13.08 -11.43 -5.00
CA ALA A 576 14.37 -10.87 -5.41
C ALA A 576 14.36 -9.38 -5.78
N ILE A 577 13.30 -8.91 -6.44
CA ILE A 577 13.24 -7.51 -6.89
C ILE A 577 13.11 -6.54 -5.71
N ARG A 578 12.37 -6.95 -4.66
CA ARG A 578 12.16 -6.12 -3.47
C ARG A 578 13.46 -5.94 -2.71
N SER A 579 14.20 -7.03 -2.50
CA SER A 579 15.48 -7.01 -1.79
C SER A 579 16.52 -6.22 -2.58
N GLN A 580 16.53 -6.35 -3.91
CA GLN A 580 17.41 -5.57 -4.78
C GLN A 580 17.15 -4.06 -4.68
N TYR A 581 15.88 -3.65 -4.73
CA TYR A 581 15.51 -2.24 -4.59
C TYR A 581 15.78 -1.71 -3.17
N LEU A 582 15.52 -2.50 -2.12
CA LEU A 582 15.84 -2.14 -0.74
C LEU A 582 17.35 -1.88 -0.60
N GLN A 583 18.19 -2.81 -1.07
CA GLN A 583 19.64 -2.71 -0.98
C GLN A 583 20.22 -1.51 -1.73
N GLN A 584 19.58 -1.09 -2.82
CA GLN A 584 20.00 0.05 -3.62
C GLN A 584 19.51 1.39 -3.07
N TYR A 585 18.26 1.49 -2.63
CA TYR A 585 17.60 2.76 -2.36
C TYR A 585 17.41 3.09 -0.87
N PHE A 586 17.65 2.13 0.02
CA PHE A 586 17.63 2.31 1.48
C PHE A 586 18.97 1.99 2.18
N PRO A 587 20.14 2.36 1.62
CA PRO A 587 21.43 1.96 2.19
C PRO A 587 21.76 2.66 3.51
N GLU A 588 21.30 3.90 3.76
CA GLU A 588 21.54 4.54 5.05
C GLU A 588 20.73 3.86 6.15
N THR A 589 19.49 3.44 5.85
CA THR A 589 18.68 2.62 6.75
C THR A 589 19.35 1.29 7.04
N ILE A 590 19.82 0.54 6.02
CA ILE A 590 20.52 -0.74 6.25
C ILE A 590 21.77 -0.55 7.12
N ALA A 591 22.56 0.50 6.87
CA ALA A 591 23.73 0.80 7.69
C ALA A 591 23.34 1.06 9.15
N LYS A 592 22.29 1.86 9.39
CA LYS A 592 21.80 2.16 10.74
C LYS A 592 21.24 0.92 11.45
N LEU A 593 20.51 0.08 10.72
CA LEU A 593 19.98 -1.17 11.24
C LEU A 593 21.08 -2.18 11.56
N SER A 594 22.17 -2.20 10.81
CA SER A 594 23.32 -3.06 11.14
C SER A 594 23.90 -2.75 12.52
N GLU A 595 23.86 -1.49 13.00
CA GLU A 595 24.27 -1.14 14.37
C GLU A 595 23.32 -1.78 15.38
N LYS A 596 22.01 -1.53 15.23
CA LYS A 596 20.95 -1.95 16.15
C LYS A 596 20.79 -3.45 16.23
N LEU A 597 20.78 -4.11 15.09
CA LEU A 597 20.65 -5.55 15.00
C LEU A 597 21.81 -6.21 15.77
N SER A 598 23.03 -5.68 15.66
CA SER A 598 24.22 -6.30 16.26
C SER A 598 24.25 -6.30 17.79
N GLU A 599 23.42 -5.49 18.45
CA GLU A 599 23.33 -5.41 19.90
C GLU A 599 22.97 -6.78 20.51
N GLU A 600 23.67 -7.18 21.57
CA GLU A 600 23.46 -8.43 22.30
C GLU A 600 22.73 -8.15 23.62
N ILE A 601 22.01 -9.15 24.15
CA ILE A 601 21.55 -9.10 25.54
C ILE A 601 22.79 -9.26 26.44
N ALA A 602 22.96 -8.33 27.39
CA ALA A 602 24.09 -8.29 28.32
C ALA A 602 24.08 -9.44 29.34
#